data_AF-A0A2G5RHF1-F1
#
_entry.id   AF-A0A2G5RHF1-F1
#
_cell.length_a   1.000
_cell.length_b   1.000
_cell.length_c   1.000
_cell.angle_alpha   90.00
_cell.angle_beta   90.00
_cell.angle_gamma   90.00
#
_symmetry.space_group_name_H-M   'P 1'
#
loop_
_entity.id
_entity.type
_entity.pdbx_description
1 polymer ?
#
loop_
_entity_poly.entity_id
_entity_poly.type
_entity_poly.pdbx_seq_one_letter_code
_entity_poly.pdbx_strand_id
1 'polypeptide(L)'
;MMIGSWVQRGEICEGDSGVTYRADGSYGAYDISGEWTLSGNRLLTTVTERGEPLEPSVRVDPPERYESTVLSAAPDNRKERWSDGSLHEYRRCPDAP
;
A
#
# COMPACT_ATOMS: atom_id res chain seq x y z
N MET A 1 3.43 3.18 -12.43
CA MET A 1 3.32 4.38 -11.57
C MET A 1 2.78 3.94 -10.22
N MET A 2 3.61 3.89 -9.16
CA MET A 2 3.18 3.41 -7.82
C MET A 2 2.82 4.54 -6.86
N ILE A 3 3.45 5.70 -7.02
CA ILE A 3 3.27 6.86 -6.13
C ILE A 3 1.83 7.37 -6.24
N GLY A 4 1.19 7.56 -5.09
CA GLY A 4 -0.19 8.00 -4.95
C GLY A 4 -0.98 7.16 -3.94
N SER A 5 -2.24 7.53 -3.75
CA SER A 5 -3.20 6.79 -2.94
C SER A 5 -4.03 5.84 -3.80
N TRP A 6 -4.21 4.62 -3.31
CA TRP A 6 -4.86 3.52 -4.02
C TRP A 6 -5.84 2.84 -3.10
N VAL A 7 -6.96 2.40 -3.66
CA VAL A 7 -7.94 1.57 -2.94
C VAL A 7 -8.32 0.39 -3.82
N GLN A 8 -8.65 -0.75 -3.21
CA GLN A 8 -9.13 -1.91 -3.94
C GLN A 8 -10.39 -1.55 -4.75
N ARG A 9 -10.52 -2.10 -5.95
CA ARG A 9 -11.72 -1.90 -6.77
C ARG A 9 -12.95 -2.41 -6.02
N GLY A 10 -13.96 -1.56 -5.92
CA GLY A 10 -15.18 -1.82 -5.13
C GLY A 10 -15.24 -1.01 -3.84
N GLU A 11 -14.10 -0.55 -3.34
CA GLU A 11 -13.99 0.24 -2.11
C GLU A 11 -14.05 1.75 -2.36
N ILE A 12 -14.40 2.51 -1.32
CA ILE A 12 -14.40 3.98 -1.31
C ILE A 12 -13.04 4.53 -0.84
N CYS A 13 -12.68 5.73 -1.30
CA CYS A 13 -11.37 6.31 -0.98
C CYS A 13 -11.28 6.83 0.45
N GLU A 14 -12.42 7.22 1.05
CA GLU A 14 -12.51 7.64 2.44
C GLU A 14 -12.58 6.47 3.44
N GLY A 15 -12.37 5.22 2.98
CA GLY A 15 -12.44 4.03 3.83
C GLY A 15 -11.08 3.46 4.23
N ASP A 16 -11.13 2.41 5.05
CA ASP A 16 -9.97 1.82 5.74
C ASP A 16 -9.13 0.89 4.85
N SER A 17 -9.54 0.69 3.60
CA SER A 17 -8.87 -0.20 2.64
C SER A 17 -7.85 0.52 1.74
N GLY A 18 -7.60 1.80 2.01
CA GLY A 18 -6.67 2.64 1.25
C GLY A 18 -5.21 2.40 1.60
N VAL A 19 -4.33 2.54 0.63
CA VAL A 19 -2.88 2.56 0.80
C VAL A 19 -2.26 3.71 0.01
N THR A 20 -1.33 4.44 0.64
CA THR A 20 -0.61 5.57 0.02
C THR A 20 0.87 5.26 -0.05
N TYR A 21 1.44 5.28 -1.26
CA TYR A 21 2.88 5.15 -1.51
C TYR A 21 3.47 6.51 -1.84
N ARG A 22 4.46 6.96 -1.08
CA ARG A 22 5.11 8.27 -1.26
C ARG A 22 6.45 8.14 -1.98
N ALA A 23 6.87 9.22 -2.63
CA ALA A 23 8.10 9.25 -3.43
C ALA A 23 9.38 9.07 -2.61
N ASP A 24 9.33 9.35 -1.31
CA ASP A 24 10.44 9.17 -0.37
C ASP A 24 10.66 7.71 0.06
N GLY A 25 9.82 6.79 -0.41
CA GLY A 25 9.89 5.38 -0.03
C GLY A 25 9.05 5.04 1.21
N SER A 26 8.32 5.99 1.80
CA SER A 26 7.35 5.69 2.86
C SER A 26 6.00 5.26 2.28
N TYR A 27 5.28 4.40 3.00
CA TYR A 27 3.88 4.10 2.72
C TYR A 27 3.05 4.08 4.00
N GLY A 28 1.74 4.23 3.84
CA GLY A 28 0.78 4.06 4.94
C GLY A 28 -0.54 3.50 4.43
N ALA A 29 -1.17 2.68 5.26
CA ALA A 29 -2.56 2.25 5.15
C ALA A 29 -3.26 2.58 6.48
N TYR A 30 -4.50 2.13 6.67
CA TYR A 30 -5.34 2.53 7.80
C TYR A 30 -4.69 2.34 9.18
N ASP A 31 -4.11 1.16 9.44
CA ASP A 31 -3.56 0.77 10.74
C ASP A 31 -2.05 0.49 10.72
N ILE A 32 -1.40 0.70 9.57
CA ILE A 32 0.02 0.36 9.37
C ILE A 32 0.77 1.45 8.60
N SER A 33 2.05 1.61 8.93
CA SER A 33 2.99 2.43 8.17
C SER A 33 4.36 1.76 8.05
N GLY A 34 5.14 2.22 7.08
CA GLY A 34 6.54 1.85 6.97
C GLY A 34 7.13 2.21 5.61
N GLU A 35 7.95 1.32 5.08
CA GLU A 35 8.75 1.55 3.89
C GLU A 35 8.31 0.67 2.72
N TRP A 36 8.45 1.16 1.50
CA TRP A 36 8.21 0.40 0.29
C TRP A 36 9.34 0.55 -0.72
N THR A 37 9.58 -0.51 -1.48
CA THR A 37 10.49 -0.51 -2.62
C THR A 37 9.90 -1.29 -3.78
N LEU A 38 10.24 -0.89 -5.00
CA LEU A 38 9.87 -1.59 -6.23
C LEU A 38 11.15 -1.94 -7.00
N SER A 39 11.41 -3.22 -7.18
CA SER A 39 12.52 -3.72 -8.00
C SER A 39 11.97 -4.57 -9.15
N GLY A 40 12.06 -4.05 -10.38
CA GLY A 40 11.35 -4.62 -11.52
C GLY A 40 9.83 -4.59 -11.28
N ASN A 41 9.21 -5.77 -11.22
CA ASN A 41 7.79 -5.94 -10.89
C ASN A 41 7.55 -6.43 -9.46
N ARG A 42 8.59 -6.54 -8.62
CA ARG A 42 8.47 -7.00 -7.24
C ARG A 42 8.31 -5.81 -6.32
N LEU A 43 7.14 -5.68 -5.70
CA LEU A 43 6.84 -4.70 -4.65
C LEU A 43 7.14 -5.35 -3.30
N LEU A 44 7.99 -4.70 -2.50
CA LEU A 44 8.25 -5.06 -1.12
C LEU A 44 7.77 -3.93 -0.22
N THR A 45 6.90 -4.26 0.72
CA THR A 45 6.50 -3.35 1.80
C THR A 45 7.00 -3.89 3.14
N THR A 46 7.61 -3.03 3.94
CA THR A 46 8.10 -3.33 5.28
C THR A 46 7.29 -2.51 6.28
N VAL A 47 6.47 -3.17 7.09
CA VAL A 47 5.73 -2.53 8.18
C VAL A 47 6.68 -2.30 9.34
N THR A 48 6.80 -1.04 9.75
CA THR A 48 7.62 -0.63 10.90
C THR A 48 6.79 -0.13 12.07
N GLU A 49 5.53 0.26 11.82
CA GLU A 49 4.60 0.71 12.87
C GLU A 49 3.19 0.18 12.61
N ARG A 50 2.45 -0.06 13.71
CA ARG A 50 1.03 -0.45 13.72
C ARG A 50 0.27 0.42 14.71
N GLY A 51 -0.94 0.87 14.38
CA GLY A 51 -1.80 1.60 15.30
C GLY A 51 -3.04 2.12 14.60
N GLU A 52 -4.18 2.07 15.29
CA GLU A 52 -5.42 2.65 14.76
C GLU A 52 -5.30 4.18 14.62
N PRO A 53 -6.05 4.84 13.72
CA PRO A 53 -5.91 6.28 13.45
C PRO A 53 -6.03 7.21 14.67
N LEU A 54 -6.66 6.74 15.75
CA LEU A 54 -6.90 7.49 16.98
C LEU A 54 -6.01 7.04 18.15
N GLU A 55 -5.14 6.05 17.91
CA GLU A 55 -4.25 5.50 18.92
C GLU A 55 -2.78 5.78 18.55
N PRO A 56 -1.89 5.90 19.55
CA PRO A 56 -0.46 5.96 19.27
C PRO A 56 -0.01 4.71 18.51
N SER A 57 0.73 4.90 17.41
CA SER A 57 1.38 3.80 16.73
C SER A 57 2.44 3.15 17.63
N VAL A 58 2.50 1.82 17.59
CA VAL A 58 3.54 1.02 18.21
C VAL A 58 4.51 0.52 17.15
N ARG A 59 5.80 0.55 17.49
CA ARG A 59 6.85 0.00 16.64
C ARG A 59 6.69 -1.53 16.52
N VAL A 60 6.79 -2.03 15.30
CA VAL A 60 6.86 -3.46 15.00
C VAL A 60 8.32 -3.92 15.01
N ASP A 61 8.65 -4.93 15.82
CA ASP A 61 10.00 -5.49 15.93
C ASP A 61 9.93 -7.02 16.13
N PRO A 62 10.47 -7.84 15.20
CA PRO A 62 11.10 -7.43 13.94
C PRO A 62 10.08 -6.87 12.93
N PRO A 63 10.50 -5.97 12.02
CA PRO A 63 9.61 -5.44 10.99
C PRO A 63 8.99 -6.56 10.13
N GLU A 64 7.70 -6.44 9.83
CA GLU A 64 6.98 -7.40 9.00
C GLU A 64 7.18 -7.06 7.52
N ARG A 65 7.42 -8.07 6.68
CA ARG A 65 7.68 -7.89 5.26
C ARG A 65 6.63 -8.58 4.42
N TYR A 66 6.06 -7.83 3.49
CA TYR A 66 5.08 -8.33 2.52
C TYR A 66 5.58 -8.11 1.11
N GLU A 67 5.38 -9.12 0.29
CA GLU A 67 5.80 -9.10 -1.10
C GLU A 67 4.61 -9.33 -2.02
N SER A 68 4.51 -8.49 -3.05
CA SER A 68 3.57 -8.68 -4.14
C SER A 68 4.27 -8.52 -5.49
N THR A 69 3.67 -9.10 -6.52
CA THR A 69 4.08 -8.89 -7.91
C THR A 69 3.13 -7.90 -8.56
N VAL A 70 3.66 -6.76 -9.01
CA VAL A 70 2.91 -5.77 -9.79
C VAL A 70 2.74 -6.30 -11.21
N LEU A 71 1.50 -6.64 -11.58
CA LEU A 71 1.15 -7.14 -12.91
C LEU A 71 0.95 -6.00 -13.91
N SER A 72 0.37 -4.89 -13.46
CA SER A 72 0.24 -3.66 -14.23
C SER A 72 0.14 -2.44 -13.31
N ALA A 73 0.67 -1.29 -13.74
CA ALA A 73 0.58 -0.03 -13.01
C ALA A 73 0.48 1.17 -13.97
N ALA A 74 -0.75 1.56 -14.28
CA ALA A 74 -1.11 2.73 -15.07
C ALA A 74 -1.45 3.93 -14.15
N PRO A 75 -1.67 5.14 -14.68
CA PRO A 75 -1.99 6.31 -13.84
C PRO A 75 -3.17 6.10 -12.89
N ASP A 76 -4.27 5.49 -13.37
CA ASP A 76 -5.52 5.38 -12.60
C ASP A 76 -5.83 3.96 -12.10
N ASN A 77 -5.04 2.97 -12.51
CA ASN A 77 -5.28 1.57 -12.15
C ASN A 77 -3.98 0.80 -11.93
N ARG A 78 -4.05 -0.16 -11.02
CA ARG A 78 -2.95 -1.06 -10.70
C ARG A 78 -3.48 -2.46 -10.44
N LYS A 79 -2.74 -3.48 -10.84
CA LYS A 79 -3.03 -4.87 -10.51
C LYS A 79 -1.81 -5.51 -9.86
N GLU A 80 -2.05 -6.24 -8.79
CA GLU A 80 -1.02 -6.97 -8.06
C GLU A 80 -1.44 -8.42 -7.85
N ARG A 81 -0.44 -9.28 -7.74
CA ARG A 81 -0.59 -10.64 -7.23
C ARG A 81 0.10 -10.73 -5.89
N TRP A 82 -0.65 -11.04 -4.84
CA TRP A 82 -0.10 -11.24 -3.51
C TRP A 82 0.59 -12.61 -3.39
N SER A 83 1.33 -12.83 -2.30
CA SER A 83 2.13 -14.05 -2.07
C SER A 83 1.28 -15.32 -1.96
N ASP A 84 0.01 -15.19 -1.59
CA ASP A 84 -0.98 -16.28 -1.58
C ASP A 84 -1.55 -16.62 -2.98
N GLY A 85 -1.12 -15.87 -4.02
CA GLY A 85 -1.56 -16.04 -5.40
C GLY A 85 -2.82 -15.28 -5.78
N SER A 86 -3.48 -14.63 -4.82
CA SER A 86 -4.68 -13.83 -5.07
C SER A 86 -4.39 -12.61 -5.96
N LEU A 87 -5.39 -12.20 -6.73
CA LEU A 87 -5.31 -11.04 -7.61
C LEU A 87 -6.05 -9.86 -6.99
N HIS A 88 -5.33 -8.75 -6.86
CA HIS A 88 -5.86 -7.52 -6.31
C HIS A 88 -5.82 -6.42 -7.37
N GLU A 89 -6.98 -5.81 -7.62
CA GLU A 89 -7.11 -4.69 -8.52
C GLU A 89 -7.38 -3.42 -7.73
N TYR A 90 -6.68 -2.35 -8.08
CA TYR A 90 -6.77 -1.07 -7.39
C TYR A 90 -7.17 0.02 -8.38
N ARG A 91 -7.86 1.03 -7.85
CA ARG A 91 -8.07 2.32 -8.51
C ARG A 91 -7.31 3.39 -7.73
N ARG A 92 -6.86 4.42 -8.44
CA ARG A 92 -6.27 5.60 -7.81
C ARG A 92 -7.36 6.39 -7.09
N CYS A 93 -7.04 6.87 -5.90
CA CYS A 93 -7.83 7.90 -5.24
C CYS A 93 -7.38 9.26 -5.74
N PRO A 94 -8.31 10.21 -5.96
CA PRO A 94 -7.93 11.58 -6.27
C PRO A 94 -7.00 12.08 -5.17
N ASP A 95 -5.95 12.80 -5.55
CA ASP A 95 -5.01 13.35 -4.57
C ASP A 95 -5.84 14.15 -3.54
N ALA A 96 -5.73 13.77 -2.25
CA ALA A 96 -6.29 14.58 -1.19
C ALA A 96 -5.67 15.99 -1.32
N PRO A 97 -6.49 17.05 -1.25
CA PRO A 97 -6.01 18.42 -1.42
C PRO A 97 -4.91 18.80 -0.43
#